data_AF-A0AAV4HUL5-F1
#
_entry.id   AF-A0AAV4HUL5-F1
#
_cell.length_a   1.000
_cell.length_b   1.000
_cell.length_c   1.000
_cell.angle_alpha   90.00
_cell.angle_beta   90.00
_cell.angle_gamma   90.00
#
_symmetry.space_group_name_H-M   'P 1'
#
loop_
_entity.id
_entity.type
_entity.pdbx_description
1 polymer ?
#
loop_
_entity_poly.entity_id
_entity_poly.type
_entity_poly.pdbx_seq_one_letter_code
_entity_poly.pdbx_strand_id
1 'polypeptide(L)' 'MAGFFAHRIYNSVRGWGTNDSHLIRIIVTRSEIDMEEIDAIYREQHEQSLEEVIESECSGDYKKILIAIVRMQE' A
#
# COMPACT_ATOMS: atom_id res chain seq x y z
N MET A 1 -11.28 9.33 -4.93
CA MET A 1 -11.37 8.46 -3.72
C MET A 1 -10.01 7.89 -3.35
N ALA A 2 -9.12 7.67 -4.32
CA ALA A 2 -7.76 7.18 -4.15
C ALA A 2 -6.97 7.89 -3.02
N GLY A 3 -7.06 9.23 -2.91
CA GLY A 3 -6.40 9.96 -1.83
C GLY A 3 -6.86 9.58 -0.40
N PHE A 4 -8.11 9.16 -0.21
CA PHE A 4 -8.56 8.59 1.06
C PHE A 4 -7.83 7.27 1.35
N PHE A 5 -7.72 6.38 0.36
CA PHE A 5 -7.03 5.10 0.52
C PHE A 5 -5.52 5.29 0.72
N ALA A 6 -4.87 6.20 -0.01
CA ALA A 6 -3.47 6.56 0.20
C ALA A 6 -3.23 7.01 1.65
N HIS A 7 -4.06 7.93 2.16
CA HIS A 7 -4.00 8.37 3.56
C HIS A 7 -4.24 7.22 4.56
N ARG A 8 -5.13 6.28 4.24
CA ARG A 8 -5.40 5.11 5.10
C ARG A 8 -4.25 4.11 5.09
N ILE A 9 -3.58 3.93 3.96
CA ILE A 9 -2.35 3.12 3.86
C ILE A 9 -1.26 3.77 4.71
N TYR A 10 -1.01 5.07 4.55
CA TYR A 10 -0.02 5.80 5.37
C TYR A 10 -0.29 5.61 6.87
N ASN A 11 -1.55 5.73 7.29
CA ASN A 11 -1.91 5.52 8.70
C ASN A 11 -1.77 4.07 9.17
N SER A 12 -1.73 3.09 8.26
CA SER A 12 -1.50 1.68 8.60
C SER A 12 -0.02 1.35 8.81
N VAL A 13 0.89 2.15 8.26
CA VAL A 13 2.35 1.92 8.32
C VAL A 13 3.09 2.95 9.16
N ARG A 14 2.45 4.06 9.54
CA ARG A 14 3.08 5.07 10.40
C ARG A 14 3.18 4.58 11.85
N GLY A 15 4.31 4.85 12.49
CA GLY A 15 4.48 4.67 13.93
C GLY A 15 5.07 3.30 14.29
N TRP A 16 4.64 2.75 15.42
CA TRP A 16 5.21 1.50 15.94
C TRP A 16 4.44 0.30 15.40
N GLY A 17 5.08 -0.44 14.50
CA GLY A 17 4.50 -1.60 13.84
C GLY A 17 3.49 -1.22 12.77
N THR A 18 2.90 -2.24 12.15
CA THR A 18 1.98 -2.10 11.02
C THR A 18 0.59 -2.58 11.41
N ASN A 19 -0.45 -1.82 11.04
CA ASN A 19 -1.82 -2.31 11.09
C ASN A 19 -2.10 -3.19 9.87
N ASP A 20 -1.61 -4.43 9.91
CA ASP A 20 -1.64 -5.36 8.79
C ASP A 20 -3.05 -5.59 8.25
N SER A 21 -4.04 -5.71 9.13
CA SER A 21 -5.43 -5.94 8.72
C SER A 21 -5.98 -4.80 7.85
N HIS A 22 -5.60 -3.55 8.14
CA HIS A 22 -5.99 -2.41 7.31
C HIS A 22 -5.18 -2.35 6.01
N LEU A 23 -3.87 -2.57 6.08
CA LEU A 23 -2.99 -2.57 4.93
C LEU A 23 -3.44 -3.62 3.90
N ILE A 24 -3.60 -4.87 4.33
CA ILE A 24 -4.08 -6.00 3.51
C ILE A 24 -5.43 -5.68 2.90
N ARG A 25 -6.40 -5.25 3.71
CA ARG A 25 -7.76 -4.98 3.22
C ARG A 25 -7.74 -3.95 2.09
N ILE A 26 -6.96 -2.88 2.22
CA ILE A 26 -6.90 -1.85 1.19
C ILE A 26 -6.18 -2.39 -0.04
N ILE A 27 -4.98 -2.99 0.11
CA ILE A 27 -4.22 -3.51 -1.03
C ILE A 27 -5.04 -4.52 -1.85
N VAL A 28 -5.69 -5.47 -1.18
CA VAL A 28 -6.46 -6.52 -1.86
C VAL A 28 -7.75 -5.99 -2.48
N THR A 29 -8.51 -5.13 -1.80
CA THR A 29 -9.82 -4.68 -2.32
C THR A 29 -9.71 -3.58 -3.37
N ARG A 30 -8.55 -2.93 -3.50
CA ARG A 30 -8.32 -1.84 -4.45
C ARG A 30 -7.42 -2.23 -5.63
N SER A 31 -6.83 -3.43 -5.61
CA SER A 31 -5.84 -3.88 -6.61
C SER A 31 -6.32 -3.71 -8.05
N GLU A 32 -7.57 -4.06 -8.32
CA GLU A 32 -8.15 -4.06 -9.68
C GLU A 32 -9.05 -2.84 -9.95
N ILE A 33 -9.04 -1.82 -9.07
CA ILE A 33 -9.97 -0.69 -9.17
C ILE A 33 -9.23 0.62 -9.42
N ASP A 34 -8.33 1.00 -8.52
CA ASP A 34 -7.66 2.30 -8.55
C ASP A 34 -6.26 2.27 -7.91
N MET A 35 -5.60 1.10 -7.90
CA MET A 35 -4.28 0.93 -7.26
C MET A 35 -3.22 1.88 -7.83
N GLU A 36 -3.20 2.10 -9.13
CA GLU A 36 -2.26 3.02 -9.79
C GLU A 36 -2.47 4.47 -9.34
N GLU A 37 -3.73 4.92 -9.26
CA GLU A 37 -4.06 6.27 -8.77
C GLU A 37 -3.73 6.42 -7.28
N ILE A 38 -3.96 5.37 -6.48
CA ILE A 38 -3.61 5.34 -5.06
C ILE A 38 -2.09 5.46 -4.89
N ASP A 39 -1.30 4.70 -5.64
CA ASP A 39 0.17 4.74 -5.57
C ASP A 39 0.71 6.09 -6.04
N ALA A 40 0.16 6.66 -7.12
CA ALA A 40 0.54 8.00 -7.59
C ALA A 40 0.32 9.08 -6.52
N ILE A 41 -0.84 9.08 -5.87
CA ILE A 41 -1.15 10.03 -4.79
C ILE A 41 -0.29 9.76 -3.55
N TYR A 42 -0.06 8.50 -3.20
CA TYR A 42 0.79 8.13 -2.08
C TYR A 42 2.23 8.64 -2.28
N ARG A 43 2.78 8.47 -3.48
CA ARG A 43 4.09 9.01 -3.88
C ARG A 43 4.15 10.53 -3.78
N GLU A 44 3.12 11.23 -4.27
CA GLU A 44 3.04 12.70 -4.18
C GLU A 44 3.03 13.19 -2.72
N GLN A 45 2.37 12.47 -1.81
CA GLN A 45 2.20 12.89 -0.42
C GLN A 45 3.35 12.48 0.51
N HIS A 46 4.07 11.41 0.18
CA HIS A 46 5.01 10.76 1.10
C HIS A 46 6.40 10.52 0.52
N GLU A 47 6.64 10.92 -0.74
CA GLU A 47 7.93 10.76 -1.44
C GLU A 47 8.44 9.30 -1.48
N GLN A 48 7.53 8.34 -1.34
CA GLN A 48 7.79 6.90 -1.40
C GLN A 48 6.63 6.23 -2.13
N SER A 49 6.92 5.19 -2.90
CA SER A 49 5.91 4.32 -3.50
C SER A 49 5.29 3.36 -2.48
N LEU A 50 4.12 2.80 -2.83
CA LEU A 50 3.50 1.73 -2.05
C LEU A 50 4.42 0.52 -1.94
N GLU A 51 5.14 0.18 -3.01
CA GLU A 51 6.11 -0.91 -2.99
C GLU A 51 7.23 -0.66 -2.00
N GLU A 52 7.84 0.53 -2.03
CA GLU A 52 8.96 0.88 -1.14
C GLU A 52 8.56 0.84 0.33
N VAL A 53 7.35 1.32 0.68
CA VAL A 53 6.88 1.27 2.07
C VAL A 53 6.52 -0.15 2.50
N ILE A 54 5.95 -0.97 1.61
CA ILE A 54 5.71 -2.39 1.92
C ILE A 54 7.05 -3.13 2.10
N GLU A 55 8.07 -2.78 1.32
CA GLU A 55 9.41 -3.36 1.43
C GLU A 55 10.06 -3.06 2.79
N SER A 56 9.85 -1.85 3.33
CA SER A 56 10.40 -1.44 4.64
C SER A 56 9.62 -1.97 5.84
N GLU A 57 8.29 -2.06 5.73
CA GLU A 57 7.41 -2.36 6.86
C GLU A 57 7.09 -3.86 7.01
N CYS A 58 7.10 -4.60 5.90
CA CYS A 58 6.67 -5.99 5.87
C CYS A 58 7.86 -6.95 5.66
N SER A 59 7.68 -8.22 6.04
CA SER A 59 8.70 -9.25 5.82
C SER A 59 8.10 -10.59 5.37
N GLY A 60 8.97 -11.51 4.97
CA GLY A 60 8.58 -12.86 4.57
C GLY A 60 7.67 -12.92 3.34
N ASP A 61 6.88 -13.99 3.24
CA ASP A 61 5.98 -14.21 2.11
C ASP A 61 4.80 -13.25 2.09
N TYR A 62 4.41 -12.75 3.27
CA TYR A 62 3.44 -11.67 3.41
C TYR A 62 3.85 -10.44 2.58
N LYS A 63 5.08 -9.94 2.75
CA LYS A 63 5.62 -8.86 1.94
C LYS A 63 5.58 -9.17 0.45
N LYS A 64 6.09 -10.35 0.06
CA LYS A 64 6.20 -10.74 -1.36
C LYS A 64 4.85 -10.70 -2.07
N ILE A 65 3.80 -11.20 -1.40
CA ILE A 65 2.44 -11.21 -1.94
C ILE A 65 1.89 -9.79 -2.06
N LEU A 66 2.06 -8.94 -1.04
CA LEU A 66 1.59 -7.55 -1.13
C LEU A 66 2.27 -6.77 -2.28
N ILE A 67 3.58 -6.92 -2.43
CA ILE A 67 4.31 -6.31 -3.55
C ILE A 67 3.83 -6.84 -4.89
N ALA A 68 3.60 -8.16 -5.00
CA ALA A 68 3.08 -8.75 -6.22
C ALA A 68 1.72 -8.14 -6.59
N ILE A 69 0.80 -7.98 -5.63
CA ILE A 69 -0.51 -7.37 -5.87
C ILE A 69 -0.39 -5.90 -6.30
N VAL A 70 0.48 -5.11 -5.65
CA VAL A 70 0.68 -3.70 -6.01
C VAL A 70 1.27 -3.55 -7.42
N ARG A 71 2.12 -4.49 -7.85
CA ARG A 71 2.71 -4.53 -9.19
C ARG A 71 1.80 -5.13 -10.27
N MET A 72 0.75 -5.86 -9.90
CA MET A 72 -0.22 -6.41 -10.84
C MET A 72 -1.10 -5.29 -11.38
N GLN A 73 -0.60 -4.60 -12.40
CA GLN A 73 -1.34 -3.63 -13.18
C GLN A 73 -1.54 -4.22 -14.58
N GLU A 74 -2.80 -4.40 -14.99
CA GLU A 74 -3.20 -4.78 -16.35
C GLU A 74 -3.44 -3.54 -17.23
#